data_AF-A0A9W7E180-F1
#
_entry.id   AF-A0A9W7E180-F1
#
_cell.length_a   1.000
_cell.length_b   1.000
_cell.length_c   1.000
_cell.angle_alpha   90.00
_cell.angle_beta   90.00
_cell.angle_gamma   90.00
#
_symmetry.space_group_name_H-M   'P 1'
#
loop_
_entity.id
_entity.type
_entity.pdbx_description
1 polymer ?
#
loop_
_entity_poly.entity_id
_entity_poly.type
_entity_poly.pdbx_seq_one_letter_code
_entity_poly.pdbx_strand_id
1 'polypeptide(L)'
;MGIEDPQPMVDGTPSLPLPLGSAPPSSSVPVSPVSKFHNLLPSNKGDTSNCLAFLIMLVGVVLNSNFPTVAFTKYLLSFGLFSFAGGITNWLAIKMLFDRIPGLYGSGVIPRQFVAIRETVKNTIMKTFFDETYLEEYVNERAKGMLTSFDLSSKLKEGLSTPEFDEKLIKKMTEMSEKPEGMLIQTMSQMFGGIPLLVPVIKPLIIGFADEFADSLTDNFDISQFVSIEKVRLEIDGLMTEKLKMLTPEKVKTLMEEVIREHLGWLIVWGNVFGGGLGVISQMAGYGA
;
A
#
# COMPACT_ATOMS: atom_id res chain seq x y z
N MET A 1 -35.28 39.12 -12.14
CA MET A 1 -34.33 40.03 -12.81
C MET A 1 -32.94 39.64 -12.31
N GLY A 2 -32.31 38.73 -13.02
CA GLY A 2 -30.99 38.18 -12.76
C GLY A 2 -30.60 37.51 -14.06
N ILE A 3 -29.76 38.20 -14.81
CA ILE A 3 -29.45 37.93 -16.22
C ILE A 3 -28.42 36.79 -16.25
N GLU A 4 -28.79 35.68 -16.89
CA GLU A 4 -27.84 34.66 -17.35
C GLU A 4 -27.07 35.22 -18.54
N ASP A 5 -25.74 35.22 -18.44
CA ASP A 5 -24.85 35.40 -19.60
C ASP A 5 -24.38 34.01 -20.07
N PRO A 6 -24.41 33.72 -21.38
CA PRO A 6 -24.05 32.43 -21.94
C PRO A 6 -22.53 32.30 -22.13
N GLN A 7 -21.97 31.15 -21.72
CA GLN A 7 -20.60 30.77 -22.04
C GLN A 7 -20.48 30.41 -23.55
N PRO A 8 -19.43 30.86 -24.26
CA PRO A 8 -19.25 30.52 -25.67
C PRO A 8 -18.58 29.15 -25.85
N MET A 9 -19.09 28.41 -26.83
CA MET A 9 -18.53 27.18 -27.39
C MET A 9 -17.11 27.44 -27.92
N VAL A 10 -16.14 26.62 -27.51
CA VAL A 10 -14.78 26.63 -28.07
C VAL A 10 -14.52 25.33 -28.81
N ASP A 11 -14.31 25.54 -30.10
CA ASP A 11 -13.76 24.74 -31.20
C ASP A 11 -13.15 23.36 -30.94
N GLY A 12 -13.52 22.46 -31.85
CA GLY A 12 -12.91 21.17 -32.04
C GLY A 12 -11.45 21.28 -32.51
N THR A 13 -10.59 20.52 -31.84
CA THR A 13 -9.26 20.15 -32.33
C THR A 13 -9.30 18.69 -32.80
N PRO A 14 -8.76 18.35 -33.99
CA PRO A 14 -8.75 16.97 -34.48
C PRO A 14 -7.75 16.12 -33.69
N SER A 15 -8.20 14.94 -33.27
CA SER A 15 -7.41 13.88 -32.66
C SER A 15 -6.25 13.44 -33.56
N LEU A 16 -5.00 13.54 -33.08
CA LEU A 16 -3.84 12.94 -33.74
C LEU A 16 -3.94 11.40 -33.75
N PRO A 17 -3.54 10.71 -34.83
CA PRO A 17 -3.49 9.26 -34.86
C PRO A 17 -2.23 8.72 -34.14
N LEU A 18 -2.43 7.71 -33.30
CA LEU A 18 -1.37 6.91 -32.66
C LEU A 18 -0.55 6.16 -33.73
N PRO A 19 0.80 6.22 -33.73
CA PRO A 19 1.59 5.34 -34.57
C PRO A 19 1.70 3.95 -33.94
N LEU A 20 1.19 2.95 -34.66
CA LEU A 20 1.46 1.53 -34.44
C LEU A 20 2.94 1.20 -34.74
N GLY A 21 3.58 0.52 -33.79
CA GLY A 21 4.65 -0.45 -34.09
C GLY A 21 6.10 0.01 -33.94
N SER A 22 6.69 -0.22 -32.76
CA SER A 22 8.10 -0.62 -32.66
C SER A 22 8.27 -1.55 -31.45
N ALA A 23 9.00 -2.65 -31.68
CA ALA A 23 9.29 -3.82 -30.83
C ALA A 23 9.48 -3.57 -29.31
N PRO A 24 9.23 -4.59 -28.46
CA PRO A 24 9.30 -4.43 -27.00
C PRO A 24 10.71 -4.03 -26.56
N PRO A 25 10.88 -3.00 -25.72
CA PRO A 25 12.18 -2.73 -25.14
C PRO A 25 12.53 -3.91 -24.23
N SER A 26 13.69 -4.52 -24.49
CA SER A 26 14.31 -5.51 -23.62
C SER A 26 14.36 -4.96 -22.20
N SER A 27 13.48 -5.45 -21.33
CA SER A 27 13.45 -5.08 -19.92
C SER A 27 14.58 -5.81 -19.18
N SER A 28 15.83 -5.47 -19.51
CA SER A 28 16.89 -5.53 -18.52
C SER A 28 16.57 -4.42 -17.51
N VAL A 29 15.73 -4.73 -16.53
CA VAL A 29 15.57 -3.88 -15.35
C VAL A 29 16.98 -3.62 -14.84
N PRO A 30 17.51 -2.39 -14.88
CA PRO A 30 18.77 -2.14 -14.23
C PRO A 30 18.47 -2.34 -12.74
N VAL A 31 18.99 -3.43 -12.18
CA VAL A 31 19.08 -3.57 -10.73
C VAL A 31 19.90 -2.35 -10.31
N SER A 32 19.22 -1.36 -9.72
CA SER A 32 19.87 -0.18 -9.18
C SER A 32 21.02 -0.70 -8.33
N PRO A 33 22.27 -0.25 -8.55
CA PRO A 33 23.33 -0.60 -7.63
C PRO A 33 22.84 -0.11 -6.27
N VAL A 34 22.62 -1.04 -5.35
CA VAL A 34 22.38 -0.74 -3.93
C VAL A 34 23.47 0.25 -3.58
N SER A 35 23.07 1.51 -3.45
CA SER A 35 23.99 2.60 -3.29
C SER A 35 24.80 2.27 -2.07
N LYS A 36 26.11 2.08 -2.26
CA LYS A 36 27.08 2.04 -1.18
C LYS A 36 26.76 3.24 -0.27
N PHE A 37 26.13 2.98 0.87
CA PHE A 37 25.89 3.98 1.90
C PHE A 37 27.21 4.19 2.65
N HIS A 38 28.16 4.74 1.90
CA HIS A 38 29.31 5.42 2.44
C HIS A 38 28.80 6.81 2.83
N ASN A 39 28.33 6.92 4.07
CA ASN A 39 28.31 8.13 4.89
C ASN A 39 27.93 7.71 6.31
N LEU A 40 28.95 7.24 7.03
CA LEU A 40 29.00 7.39 8.47
C LEU A 40 28.76 8.89 8.77
N LEU A 41 27.59 9.19 9.35
CA LEU A 41 27.15 10.49 9.86
C LEU A 41 26.77 11.54 8.78
N PRO A 42 25.55 11.52 8.21
CA PRO A 42 24.92 12.79 7.84
C PRO A 42 24.75 13.59 9.15
N SER A 43 25.24 14.83 9.18
CA SER A 43 25.22 15.70 10.37
C SER A 43 23.82 15.73 10.98
N ASN A 44 23.63 14.91 12.01
CA ASN A 44 22.35 14.76 12.68
C ASN A 44 22.29 15.85 13.76
N LYS A 45 21.11 16.44 13.98
CA LYS A 45 20.90 17.51 14.98
C LYS A 45 21.48 17.10 16.37
N GLY A 46 21.40 15.81 16.70
CA GLY A 46 22.01 15.24 17.90
C GLY A 46 23.55 15.26 17.93
N ASP A 47 24.23 14.92 16.83
CA ASP A 47 25.70 14.87 16.78
C ASP A 47 26.30 16.27 16.96
N THR A 48 25.69 17.29 16.33
CA THR A 48 26.09 18.69 16.51
C THR A 48 25.89 19.17 17.94
N SER A 49 24.77 18.80 18.57
CA SER A 49 24.50 19.12 19.96
C SER A 49 25.49 18.45 20.92
N ASN A 50 25.85 17.17 20.68
CA ASN A 50 26.88 16.47 21.46
C ASN A 50 28.25 17.11 21.30
N CYS A 51 28.62 17.52 20.10
CA CYS A 51 29.86 18.24 19.85
C CYS A 51 29.91 19.56 20.63
N LEU A 52 28.81 20.32 20.61
CA LEU A 52 28.70 21.56 21.39
C LEU A 52 28.78 21.31 22.90
N ALA A 53 28.05 20.32 23.41
CA ALA A 53 28.10 19.94 24.83
C ALA A 53 29.52 19.53 25.25
N PHE A 54 30.23 18.79 24.40
CA PHE A 54 31.63 18.41 24.62
C PHE A 54 32.56 19.63 24.66
N LEU A 55 32.38 20.60 23.75
CA LEU A 55 33.16 21.84 23.75
C LEU A 55 32.91 22.65 25.03
N ILE A 56 31.65 22.78 25.46
CA ILE A 56 31.28 23.47 26.70
C ILE A 56 31.94 22.76 27.91
N MET A 57 31.92 21.43 27.93
CA MET A 57 32.61 20.64 28.96
C MET A 57 34.11 20.93 28.99
N LEU A 58 34.79 20.92 27.82
CA LEU A 58 36.23 21.21 27.76
C LEU A 58 36.56 22.62 28.25
N VAL A 59 35.78 23.62 27.83
CA VAL A 59 35.93 25.01 28.31
C VAL A 59 35.72 25.08 29.82
N GLY A 60 34.69 24.40 30.35
CA GLY A 60 34.44 24.29 31.78
C GLY A 60 35.62 23.69 32.55
N VAL A 61 36.22 22.61 32.03
CA VAL A 61 37.41 21.98 32.64
C VAL A 61 38.58 22.95 32.67
N VAL A 62 38.92 23.56 31.53
CA VAL A 62 40.06 24.50 31.42
C VAL A 62 39.87 25.71 32.33
N LEU A 63 38.68 26.31 32.34
CA LEU A 63 38.41 27.49 33.18
C LEU A 63 38.42 27.14 34.67
N ASN A 64 37.84 26.00 35.06
CA ASN A 64 37.85 25.58 36.45
C ASN A 64 39.27 25.23 36.95
N SER A 65 40.12 24.68 36.09
CA SER A 65 41.53 24.40 36.44
C SER A 65 42.37 25.67 36.61
N ASN A 66 42.15 26.70 35.78
CA ASN A 66 42.93 27.95 35.84
C ASN A 66 42.38 28.96 36.87
N PHE A 67 41.06 28.99 37.08
CA PHE A 67 40.38 29.97 37.93
C PHE A 67 39.35 29.32 38.88
N PRO A 68 39.77 28.43 39.81
CA PRO A 68 38.87 27.65 40.65
C PRO A 68 38.07 28.47 41.68
N THR A 69 38.47 29.71 41.94
CA THR A 69 37.82 30.63 42.89
C THR A 69 36.57 31.30 42.32
N VAL A 70 36.37 31.28 41.00
CA VAL A 70 35.23 31.93 40.33
C VAL A 70 34.05 30.97 40.31
N ALA A 71 32.97 31.28 41.03
CA ALA A 71 31.81 30.38 41.15
C ALA A 71 31.23 29.90 39.80
N PHE A 72 31.24 30.78 38.78
CA PHE A 72 30.75 30.48 37.43
C PHE A 72 31.46 29.28 36.77
N THR A 73 32.74 29.05 37.05
CA THR A 73 33.50 27.94 36.41
C THR A 73 32.96 26.58 36.83
N LYS A 74 32.51 26.45 38.08
CA LYS A 74 31.91 25.21 38.60
C LYS A 74 30.54 24.95 37.99
N TYR A 75 29.70 25.98 37.85
CA TYR A 75 28.42 25.86 37.14
C TYR A 75 28.61 25.47 35.68
N LEU A 76 29.58 26.07 34.98
CA LEU A 76 29.84 25.78 33.59
C LEU A 76 30.40 24.36 33.39
N LEU A 77 31.31 23.92 34.26
CA LEU A 77 31.82 22.55 34.26
C LEU A 77 30.72 21.52 34.51
N SER A 78 29.90 21.73 35.56
CA SER A 78 28.77 20.85 35.88
C SER A 78 27.73 20.83 34.76
N PHE A 79 27.40 21.97 34.16
CA PHE A 79 26.54 22.03 32.97
C PHE A 79 27.14 21.21 31.82
N GLY A 80 28.40 21.44 31.47
CA GLY A 80 29.05 20.77 30.34
C GLY A 80 29.16 19.25 30.54
N LEU A 81 29.55 18.81 31.74
CA LEU A 81 29.73 17.40 32.06
C LEU A 81 28.42 16.62 32.04
N PHE A 82 27.38 17.15 32.68
CA PHE A 82 26.06 16.50 32.68
C PHE A 82 25.36 16.62 31.33
N SER A 83 25.52 17.75 30.62
CA SER A 83 25.02 17.90 29.24
C SER A 83 25.63 16.81 28.35
N PHE A 84 26.96 16.72 28.29
CA PHE A 84 27.63 15.74 27.44
C PHE A 84 27.29 14.29 27.82
N ALA A 85 27.23 13.98 29.11
CA ALA A 85 26.85 12.64 29.59
C ALA A 85 25.40 12.27 29.18
N GLY A 86 24.47 13.22 29.25
CA GLY A 86 23.09 13.03 28.81
C GLY A 86 22.99 12.76 27.31
N GLY A 87 23.66 13.57 26.49
CA GLY A 87 23.66 13.42 25.04
C GLY A 87 24.38 12.17 24.54
N ILE A 88 25.54 11.82 25.10
CA ILE A 88 26.30 10.63 24.67
C ILE A 88 25.57 9.33 25.01
N THR A 89 24.92 9.27 26.17
CA THR A 89 24.12 8.10 26.59
C THR A 89 22.94 7.90 25.66
N ASN A 90 22.25 8.99 25.29
CA ASN A 90 21.13 8.87 24.38
C ASN A 90 21.56 8.55 22.93
N TRP A 91 22.68 9.11 22.48
CA TRP A 91 23.27 8.74 21.19
C TRP A 91 23.60 7.24 21.15
N LEU A 92 24.17 6.71 22.23
CA LEU A 92 24.45 5.28 22.35
C LEU A 92 23.17 4.44 22.34
N ALA A 93 22.11 4.89 23.01
CA ALA A 93 20.82 4.22 23.02
C ALA A 93 20.20 4.13 21.61
N ILE A 94 20.26 5.23 20.85
CA ILE A 94 19.79 5.24 19.45
C ILE A 94 20.64 4.29 18.61
N LYS A 95 21.96 4.31 18.75
CA LYS A 95 22.85 3.38 18.03
C LYS A 95 22.55 1.93 18.40
N MET A 96 22.28 1.64 19.67
CA MET A 96 21.90 0.33 20.19
C MET A 96 20.55 -0.16 19.65
N LEU A 97 19.64 0.74 19.28
CA LEU A 97 18.36 0.37 18.68
C LEU A 97 18.54 -0.27 17.30
N PHE A 98 19.44 0.29 16.49
CA PHE A 98 19.64 -0.08 15.09
C PHE A 98 20.81 -1.03 14.85
N ASP A 99 21.88 -0.92 15.63
CA ASP A 99 23.14 -1.64 15.42
C ASP A 99 23.43 -2.59 16.58
N ARG A 100 24.00 -3.76 16.24
CA ARG A 100 24.52 -4.70 17.22
C ARG A 100 25.94 -4.26 17.60
N ILE A 101 26.14 -3.92 18.87
CA ILE A 101 27.41 -3.45 19.40
C ILE A 101 28.04 -4.58 20.24
N PRO A 102 29.30 -4.97 19.98
CA PRO A 102 29.96 -6.00 20.76
C PRO A 102 30.12 -5.56 22.22
N GLY A 103 29.80 -6.44 23.17
CA GLY A 103 29.89 -6.17 24.61
C GLY A 103 28.66 -5.50 25.24
N LEU A 104 27.71 -5.00 24.46
CA LEU A 104 26.46 -4.42 24.98
C LEU A 104 25.28 -5.35 24.75
N TYR A 105 24.83 -6.01 25.83
CA TYR A 105 23.63 -6.86 25.83
C TYR A 105 22.39 -6.03 25.50
N GLY A 106 21.53 -6.57 24.64
CA GLY A 106 20.32 -5.90 24.17
C GLY A 106 20.52 -4.99 22.95
N SER A 107 21.73 -4.87 22.40
CA SER A 107 21.96 -4.09 21.18
C SER A 107 21.38 -4.75 19.93
N GLY A 108 21.04 -3.92 18.94
CA GLY A 108 20.37 -4.29 17.70
C GLY A 108 18.91 -4.72 17.91
N VAL A 109 18.14 -4.00 18.72
CA VAL A 109 16.75 -4.39 19.05
C VAL A 109 15.89 -4.56 17.79
N ILE A 110 15.92 -3.60 16.86
CA ILE A 110 15.13 -3.65 15.61
C ILE A 110 15.51 -4.85 14.74
N PRO A 111 16.78 -5.02 14.31
CA PRO A 111 17.14 -6.16 13.48
C PRO A 111 16.94 -7.50 14.21
N ARG A 112 16.98 -7.55 15.54
CA ARG A 112 16.71 -8.76 16.33
C ARG A 112 15.23 -9.13 16.35
N GLN A 113 14.33 -8.14 16.33
CA GLN A 113 12.88 -8.36 16.34
C GLN A 113 12.24 -8.37 14.94
N PHE A 114 13.04 -8.41 13.88
CA PHE A 114 12.53 -8.32 12.51
C PHE A 114 11.43 -9.36 12.17
N VAL A 115 11.48 -10.58 12.74
CA VAL A 115 10.41 -11.58 12.54
C VAL A 115 9.09 -11.08 13.10
N ALA A 116 9.08 -10.61 14.36
CA ALA A 116 7.89 -10.09 15.02
C ALA A 116 7.37 -8.82 14.33
N ILE A 117 8.26 -7.94 13.86
CA ILE A 117 7.88 -6.74 13.11
C ILE A 117 7.15 -7.13 11.82
N ARG A 118 7.69 -8.09 11.05
CA ARG A 118 7.07 -8.55 9.80
C ARG A 118 5.70 -9.18 10.03
N GLU A 119 5.58 -10.00 11.08
CA GLU A 119 4.31 -10.61 11.47
C GLU A 119 3.28 -9.55 11.89
N THR A 120 3.71 -8.56 12.67
CA THR A 120 2.85 -7.43 13.08
C THR A 120 2.37 -6.64 11.87
N VAL A 121 3.24 -6.37 10.90
CA VAL A 121 2.86 -5.71 9.64
C VAL A 121 1.84 -6.55 8.87
N LYS A 122 2.06 -7.87 8.72
CA LYS A 122 1.10 -8.77 8.06
C LYS A 122 -0.27 -8.68 8.72
N ASN A 123 -0.31 -8.87 10.04
CA ASN A 123 -1.53 -8.94 10.80
C ASN A 123 -2.28 -7.60 10.77
N THR A 124 -1.55 -6.49 10.84
CA THR A 124 -2.14 -5.16 10.72
C THR A 124 -2.77 -4.97 9.34
N ILE A 125 -2.07 -5.34 8.27
CA ILE A 125 -2.61 -5.21 6.91
C ILE A 125 -3.82 -6.13 6.71
N MET A 126 -3.74 -7.39 7.12
CA MET A 126 -4.85 -8.35 7.01
C MET A 126 -6.08 -7.93 7.81
N LYS A 127 -5.88 -7.28 8.97
CA LYS A 127 -6.99 -6.85 9.83
C LYS A 127 -7.59 -5.51 9.39
N THR A 128 -6.77 -4.60 8.85
CA THR A 128 -7.21 -3.24 8.54
C THR A 128 -7.65 -3.07 7.09
N PHE A 129 -6.97 -3.71 6.13
CA PHE A 129 -7.24 -3.53 4.70
C PHE A 129 -7.94 -4.74 4.06
N PHE A 130 -7.71 -5.94 4.58
CA PHE A 130 -8.33 -7.18 4.09
C PHE A 130 -9.26 -7.80 5.14
N ASP A 131 -9.98 -6.94 5.84
CA ASP A 131 -11.11 -7.34 6.66
C ASP A 131 -12.19 -8.00 5.78
N GLU A 132 -12.83 -9.05 6.29
CA GLU A 132 -13.73 -9.90 5.52
C GLU A 132 -14.93 -9.12 5.00
N THR A 133 -15.57 -8.32 5.85
CA THR A 133 -16.75 -7.53 5.48
C THR A 133 -16.40 -6.46 4.46
N TYR A 134 -15.30 -5.74 4.68
CA TYR A 134 -14.84 -4.72 3.74
C TYR A 134 -14.46 -5.32 2.38
N LEU A 135 -13.77 -6.46 2.38
CA LEU A 135 -13.36 -7.12 1.14
C LEU A 135 -14.57 -7.63 0.36
N GLU A 136 -15.58 -8.17 1.05
CA GLU A 136 -16.84 -8.59 0.43
C GLU A 136 -17.54 -7.42 -0.26
N GLU A 137 -17.78 -6.32 0.45
CA GLU A 137 -18.41 -5.12 -0.09
C GLU A 137 -17.63 -4.57 -1.30
N TYR A 138 -16.30 -4.45 -1.16
CA TYR A 138 -15.44 -3.91 -2.20
C TYR A 138 -15.43 -4.76 -3.48
N VAL A 139 -15.31 -6.09 -3.35
CA VAL A 139 -15.29 -6.98 -4.51
C VAL A 139 -16.66 -6.99 -5.20
N ASN A 140 -17.76 -6.97 -4.44
CA ASN A 140 -19.11 -6.89 -4.99
C ASN A 140 -19.36 -5.58 -5.76
N GLU A 141 -18.98 -4.43 -5.18
CA GLU A 141 -19.12 -3.14 -5.84
C GLU A 141 -18.28 -3.08 -7.13
N ARG A 142 -17.03 -3.54 -7.09
CA ARG A 142 -16.16 -3.59 -8.26
C ARG A 142 -16.65 -4.55 -9.33
N ALA A 143 -17.22 -5.69 -8.95
CA ALA A 143 -17.77 -6.64 -9.89
C ALA A 143 -18.99 -6.07 -10.62
N LYS A 144 -19.91 -5.42 -9.89
CA LYS A 144 -21.04 -4.69 -10.49
C LYS A 144 -20.58 -3.55 -11.39
N GLY A 145 -19.58 -2.79 -10.97
CA GLY A 145 -18.94 -1.75 -11.80
C GLY A 145 -18.29 -2.29 -13.08
N MET A 146 -17.68 -3.48 -13.01
CA MET A 146 -17.11 -4.14 -14.18
C MET A 146 -18.19 -4.66 -15.11
N LEU A 147 -19.28 -5.22 -14.58
CA LEU A 147 -20.42 -5.70 -15.38
C LEU A 147 -21.19 -4.56 -16.07
N THR A 148 -21.34 -3.42 -15.41
CA THR A 148 -21.98 -2.23 -16.00
C THR A 148 -21.11 -1.55 -17.06
N SER A 149 -19.78 -1.61 -16.91
CA SER A 149 -18.85 -1.08 -17.92
C SER A 149 -18.62 -2.04 -19.10
N PHE A 150 -18.84 -3.34 -18.89
CA PHE A 150 -18.96 -4.30 -19.98
C PHE A 150 -20.33 -4.11 -20.63
N ASP A 151 -20.38 -3.88 -21.94
CA ASP A 151 -21.66 -3.86 -22.66
C ASP A 151 -22.16 -5.30 -22.85
N LEU A 152 -22.65 -5.88 -21.74
CA LEU A 152 -23.11 -7.26 -21.66
C LEU A 152 -24.25 -7.49 -22.64
N SER A 153 -25.16 -6.52 -22.78
CA SER A 153 -26.25 -6.56 -23.75
C SER A 153 -25.71 -6.69 -25.17
N SER A 154 -24.81 -5.81 -25.60
CA SER A 154 -24.24 -5.88 -26.96
C SER A 154 -23.50 -7.19 -27.21
N LYS A 155 -22.74 -7.70 -26.23
CA LYS A 155 -22.04 -9.00 -26.34
C LYS A 155 -23.02 -10.18 -26.41
N LEU A 156 -24.11 -10.14 -25.66
CA LEU A 156 -25.17 -11.16 -25.73
C LEU A 156 -25.82 -11.14 -27.11
N LYS A 157 -26.22 -9.95 -27.59
CA LYS A 157 -26.84 -9.77 -28.90
C LYS A 157 -25.92 -10.21 -30.03
N GLU A 158 -24.63 -9.89 -29.95
CA GLU A 158 -23.59 -10.33 -30.88
C GLU A 158 -23.51 -11.87 -30.91
N GLY A 159 -23.39 -12.51 -29.73
CA GLY A 159 -23.35 -13.96 -29.60
C GLY A 159 -24.62 -14.67 -30.11
N LEU A 160 -25.79 -14.12 -29.80
CA LEU A 160 -27.09 -14.62 -30.26
C LEU A 160 -27.32 -14.41 -31.77
N SER A 161 -26.61 -13.47 -32.37
CA SER A 161 -26.71 -13.20 -33.82
C SER A 161 -25.86 -14.15 -34.67
N THR A 162 -24.97 -14.93 -34.06
CA THR A 162 -24.04 -15.80 -34.79
C THR A 162 -24.74 -16.96 -35.51
N PRO A 163 -24.19 -17.43 -36.66
CA PRO A 163 -24.67 -18.65 -37.32
C PRO A 163 -24.56 -19.90 -36.45
N GLU A 164 -23.56 -19.95 -35.56
CA GLU A 164 -23.39 -21.06 -34.60
C GLU A 164 -24.54 -21.14 -33.59
N PHE A 165 -25.09 -20.00 -33.16
CA PHE A 165 -26.28 -19.97 -32.32
C PHE A 165 -27.50 -20.51 -33.08
N ASP A 166 -27.65 -20.14 -34.36
CA ASP A 166 -28.75 -20.61 -35.21
C ASP A 166 -28.72 -22.14 -35.35
N GLU A 167 -27.55 -22.73 -35.62
CA GLU A 167 -27.40 -24.19 -35.69
C GLU A 167 -27.74 -24.88 -34.35
N LYS A 168 -27.29 -24.31 -33.23
CA LYS A 168 -27.61 -24.83 -31.89
C LYS A 168 -29.10 -24.73 -31.58
N LEU A 169 -29.75 -23.63 -31.99
CA LEU A 169 -31.17 -23.42 -31.81
C LEU A 169 -31.99 -24.42 -32.64
N ILE A 170 -31.62 -24.64 -33.92
CA ILE A 170 -32.26 -25.65 -34.78
C ILE A 170 -32.13 -27.04 -34.16
N LYS A 171 -30.93 -27.39 -33.72
CA LYS A 171 -30.67 -28.68 -33.07
C LYS A 171 -31.54 -28.86 -31.84
N LYS A 172 -31.58 -27.88 -30.94
CA LYS A 172 -32.39 -27.96 -29.71
C LYS A 172 -33.89 -27.97 -29.96
N MET A 173 -34.38 -27.22 -30.94
CA MET A 173 -35.78 -27.28 -31.34
C MET A 173 -36.16 -28.62 -31.96
N THR A 174 -35.26 -29.22 -32.74
CA THR A 174 -35.45 -30.57 -33.30
C THR A 174 -35.54 -31.61 -32.19
N GLU A 175 -34.58 -31.62 -31.27
CA GLU A 175 -34.59 -32.50 -30.10
C GLU A 175 -35.84 -32.31 -29.23
N MET A 176 -36.35 -31.07 -29.11
CA MET A 176 -37.55 -30.78 -28.33
C MET A 176 -38.82 -31.24 -29.05
N SER A 177 -38.88 -31.12 -30.38
CA SER A 177 -40.03 -31.55 -31.19
C SER A 177 -40.30 -33.06 -31.16
N GLU A 178 -39.29 -33.85 -30.80
CA GLU A 178 -39.41 -35.30 -30.59
C GLU A 178 -40.05 -35.64 -29.23
N LYS A 179 -40.18 -34.67 -28.32
CA LYS A 179 -40.75 -34.86 -26.99
C LYS A 179 -42.22 -34.42 -26.94
N PRO A 180 -43.02 -34.97 -25.99
CA PRO A 180 -44.41 -34.56 -25.80
C PRO A 180 -44.57 -33.05 -25.55
N GLU A 181 -43.59 -32.41 -24.90
CA GLU A 181 -43.60 -30.97 -24.61
C GLU A 181 -43.41 -30.11 -25.88
N GLY A 182 -42.76 -30.65 -26.92
CA GLY A 182 -42.49 -29.95 -28.17
C GLY A 182 -43.55 -30.13 -29.25
N MET A 183 -44.72 -30.68 -28.92
CA MET A 183 -45.81 -30.91 -29.89
C MET A 183 -46.26 -29.61 -30.60
N LEU A 184 -46.17 -28.45 -29.92
CA LEU A 184 -46.38 -27.13 -30.54
C LEU A 184 -45.29 -26.78 -31.56
N ILE A 185 -44.03 -27.05 -31.24
CA ILE A 185 -42.90 -26.83 -32.16
C ILE A 185 -43.04 -27.75 -33.38
N GLN A 186 -43.45 -29.00 -33.16
CA GLN A 186 -43.68 -29.97 -34.23
C GLN A 186 -44.82 -29.52 -35.16
N THR A 187 -45.97 -29.14 -34.61
CA THR A 187 -47.11 -28.64 -35.41
C THR A 187 -46.76 -27.35 -36.16
N MET A 188 -46.07 -26.40 -35.52
CA MET A 188 -45.61 -25.18 -36.19
C MET A 188 -44.57 -25.48 -37.28
N SER A 189 -43.65 -26.42 -37.04
CA SER A 189 -42.65 -26.80 -38.04
C SER A 189 -43.27 -27.44 -39.27
N GLN A 190 -44.32 -28.25 -39.11
CA GLN A 190 -45.06 -28.81 -40.24
C GLN A 190 -45.81 -27.72 -41.03
N MET A 191 -46.32 -26.69 -40.35
CA MET A 191 -47.02 -25.57 -41.00
C MET A 191 -46.07 -24.61 -41.75
N PHE A 192 -44.89 -24.35 -41.19
CA PHE A 192 -43.89 -23.44 -41.74
C PHE A 192 -42.86 -24.11 -42.65
N GLY A 193 -42.94 -25.43 -42.87
CA GLY A 193 -42.05 -26.16 -43.78
C GLY A 193 -40.70 -26.57 -43.19
N GLY A 194 -40.60 -26.63 -41.86
CA GLY A 194 -39.45 -27.14 -41.13
C GLY A 194 -38.96 -26.19 -40.02
N ILE A 195 -38.21 -26.75 -39.07
CA ILE A 195 -37.61 -26.01 -37.94
C ILE A 195 -36.64 -24.90 -38.39
N PRO A 196 -35.80 -25.07 -39.45
CA PRO A 196 -34.92 -24.00 -39.92
C PRO A 196 -35.67 -22.73 -40.34
N LEU A 197 -36.91 -22.85 -40.83
CA LEU A 197 -37.73 -21.71 -41.25
C LEU A 197 -38.42 -21.00 -40.08
N LEU A 198 -38.47 -21.62 -38.89
CA LEU A 198 -38.98 -21.00 -37.67
C LEU A 198 -37.93 -20.12 -36.97
N VAL A 199 -36.63 -20.39 -37.18
CA VAL A 199 -35.53 -19.65 -36.54
C VAL A 199 -35.59 -18.14 -36.81
N PRO A 200 -35.81 -17.64 -38.05
CA PRO A 200 -35.89 -16.20 -38.32
C PRO A 200 -37.06 -15.50 -37.59
N VAL A 201 -38.09 -16.24 -37.19
CA VAL A 201 -39.25 -15.70 -36.46
C VAL A 201 -38.97 -15.66 -34.96
N ILE A 202 -38.26 -16.65 -34.42
CA ILE A 202 -38.03 -16.79 -32.97
C ILE A 202 -36.77 -16.03 -32.53
N LYS A 203 -35.74 -15.98 -33.38
CA LYS A 203 -34.47 -15.30 -33.09
C LYS A 203 -34.63 -13.82 -32.66
N PRO A 204 -35.44 -12.99 -33.34
CA PRO A 204 -35.66 -11.60 -32.91
C PRO A 204 -36.27 -11.47 -31.51
N LEU A 205 -37.12 -12.42 -31.11
CA LEU A 205 -37.69 -12.49 -29.77
C LEU A 205 -36.61 -12.74 -28.73
N ILE A 206 -35.73 -13.74 -28.96
CA ILE A 206 -34.61 -14.06 -28.06
C ILE A 206 -33.64 -12.87 -27.95
N ILE A 207 -33.35 -12.20 -29.06
CA ILE A 207 -32.49 -11.01 -29.09
C ILE A 207 -33.16 -9.83 -28.35
N GLY A 208 -34.47 -9.68 -28.44
CA GLY A 208 -35.23 -8.66 -27.69
C GLY A 208 -35.15 -8.86 -26.18
N PHE A 209 -35.13 -10.11 -25.72
CA PHE A 209 -34.92 -10.46 -24.30
C PHE A 209 -33.49 -10.25 -23.81
N ALA A 210 -32.52 -10.02 -24.70
CA ALA A 210 -31.11 -9.89 -24.31
C ALA A 210 -30.85 -8.68 -23.41
N ASP A 211 -31.58 -7.57 -23.62
CA ASP A 211 -31.48 -6.37 -22.78
C ASP A 211 -31.97 -6.66 -21.36
N GLU A 212 -33.20 -7.18 -21.23
CA GLU A 212 -33.81 -7.53 -19.93
C GLU A 212 -33.00 -8.58 -19.17
N PHE A 213 -32.41 -9.55 -19.89
CA PHE A 213 -31.54 -10.55 -19.28
C PHE A 213 -30.22 -9.96 -18.80
N ALA A 214 -29.63 -9.03 -19.57
CA ALA A 214 -28.39 -8.37 -19.18
C ALA A 214 -28.58 -7.47 -17.94
N ASP A 215 -29.68 -6.73 -17.87
CA ASP A 215 -30.05 -5.90 -16.73
C ASP A 215 -30.28 -6.76 -15.48
N SER A 216 -31.07 -7.83 -15.62
CA SER A 216 -31.35 -8.77 -14.52
C SER A 216 -30.09 -9.46 -13.99
N LEU A 217 -29.18 -9.84 -14.88
CA LEU A 217 -27.88 -10.39 -14.47
C LEU A 217 -27.07 -9.36 -13.71
N THR A 218 -27.05 -8.10 -14.14
CA THR A 218 -26.26 -7.04 -13.51
C THR A 218 -26.79 -6.70 -12.12
N ASP A 219 -28.11 -6.59 -11.96
CA ASP A 219 -28.76 -6.24 -10.70
C ASP A 219 -28.65 -7.35 -9.66
N ASN A 220 -28.85 -8.60 -10.09
CA ASN A 220 -28.79 -9.77 -9.23
C ASN A 220 -27.38 -10.37 -9.12
N PHE A 221 -26.37 -9.75 -9.73
CA PHE A 221 -25.00 -10.24 -9.62
C PHE A 221 -24.47 -10.05 -8.20
N ASP A 222 -24.17 -11.16 -7.55
CA ASP A 222 -23.44 -11.20 -6.29
C ASP A 222 -22.22 -12.10 -6.47
N ILE A 223 -21.04 -11.49 -6.46
CA ILE A 223 -19.80 -12.24 -6.71
C ILE A 223 -19.45 -13.14 -5.54
N SER A 224 -19.98 -12.88 -4.33
CA SER A 224 -19.78 -13.73 -3.15
C SER A 224 -20.31 -15.15 -3.38
N GLN A 225 -21.27 -15.33 -4.31
CA GLN A 225 -21.78 -16.66 -4.69
C GLN A 225 -20.79 -17.46 -5.54
N PHE A 226 -19.92 -16.78 -6.29
CA PHE A 226 -18.96 -17.39 -7.21
C PHE A 226 -17.55 -17.45 -6.62
N VAL A 227 -17.21 -16.49 -5.76
CA VAL A 227 -15.89 -16.32 -5.15
C VAL A 227 -16.05 -16.28 -3.64
N SER A 228 -15.47 -17.27 -2.97
CA SER A 228 -15.36 -17.27 -1.51
C SER A 228 -14.37 -16.19 -1.08
N ILE A 229 -14.88 -15.17 -0.39
CA ILE A 229 -14.08 -14.07 0.20
C ILE A 229 -13.03 -14.63 1.16
N GLU A 230 -13.38 -15.66 1.94
CA GLU A 230 -12.44 -16.38 2.80
C GLU A 230 -11.25 -16.96 2.02
N LYS A 231 -11.50 -17.63 0.88
CA LYS A 231 -10.42 -18.17 0.03
C LYS A 231 -9.53 -17.08 -0.55
N VAL A 232 -10.12 -15.97 -1.03
CA VAL A 232 -9.35 -14.81 -1.52
C VAL A 232 -8.46 -14.26 -0.41
N ARG A 233 -9.02 -14.12 0.79
CA ARG A 233 -8.29 -13.64 1.96
C ARG A 233 -7.13 -14.57 2.34
N LEU A 234 -7.34 -15.89 2.29
CA LEU A 234 -6.29 -16.88 2.54
C LEU A 234 -5.17 -16.83 1.48
N GLU A 235 -5.51 -16.66 0.20
CA GLU A 235 -4.53 -16.49 -0.87
C GLU A 235 -3.71 -15.21 -0.69
N ILE A 236 -4.34 -14.10 -0.31
CA ILE A 236 -3.65 -12.84 0.00
C ILE A 236 -2.73 -13.02 1.22
N ASP A 237 -3.18 -13.70 2.26
CA ASP A 237 -2.33 -13.99 3.44
C ASP A 237 -1.11 -14.83 3.06
N GLY A 238 -1.29 -15.85 2.21
CA GLY A 238 -0.20 -16.67 1.67
C GLY A 238 0.80 -15.84 0.86
N LEU A 239 0.30 -15.02 -0.07
CA LEU A 239 1.11 -14.12 -0.89
C LEU A 239 1.90 -13.12 -0.03
N MET A 240 1.25 -12.52 0.97
CA MET A 240 1.92 -11.61 1.90
C MET A 240 2.97 -12.34 2.73
N THR A 241 2.68 -13.54 3.19
CA THR A 241 3.64 -14.36 3.94
C THR A 241 4.92 -14.60 3.13
N GLU A 242 4.80 -14.95 1.86
CA GLU A 242 5.97 -15.13 0.97
C GLU A 242 6.71 -13.82 0.71
N LYS A 243 6.00 -12.70 0.47
CA LYS A 243 6.64 -11.39 0.27
C LYS A 243 7.35 -10.89 1.52
N LEU A 244 6.75 -11.07 2.69
CA LEU A 244 7.34 -10.66 3.96
C LEU A 244 8.56 -11.53 4.32
N LYS A 245 8.63 -12.81 3.89
CA LYS A 245 9.86 -13.60 4.05
C LYS A 245 11.08 -12.94 3.41
N MET A 246 10.90 -12.16 2.33
CA MET A 246 11.99 -11.42 1.66
C MET A 246 12.46 -10.16 2.41
N LEU A 247 11.78 -9.76 3.49
CA LEU A 247 12.22 -8.69 4.38
C LEU A 247 13.31 -9.23 5.32
N THR A 248 14.56 -8.95 4.96
CA THR A 248 15.72 -9.27 5.80
C THR A 248 15.81 -8.31 6.98
N PRO A 249 16.60 -8.63 8.03
CA PRO A 249 16.86 -7.73 9.14
C PRO A 249 17.36 -6.35 8.69
N GLU A 250 18.19 -6.31 7.64
CA GLU A 250 18.71 -5.08 7.06
C GLU A 250 17.60 -4.23 6.42
N LYS A 251 16.70 -4.84 5.63
CA LYS A 251 15.56 -4.11 5.05
C LYS A 251 14.65 -3.51 6.12
N VAL A 252 14.33 -4.28 7.16
CA VAL A 252 13.51 -3.78 8.29
C VAL A 252 14.22 -2.65 9.02
N LYS A 253 15.53 -2.78 9.27
CA LYS A 253 16.34 -1.69 9.83
C LYS A 253 16.24 -0.44 8.97
N THR A 254 16.46 -0.54 7.65
CA THR A 254 16.41 0.61 6.73
C THR A 254 15.05 1.29 6.74
N LEU A 255 13.96 0.52 6.65
CA LEU A 255 12.59 1.06 6.67
C LEU A 255 12.30 1.81 7.97
N MET A 256 12.67 1.23 9.11
CA MET A 256 12.48 1.90 10.40
C MET A 256 13.37 3.14 10.49
N GLU A 257 14.64 3.04 10.10
CA GLU A 257 15.59 4.16 10.13
C GLU A 257 15.10 5.35 9.30
N GLU A 258 14.49 5.12 8.14
CA GLU A 258 13.86 6.17 7.33
C GLU A 258 12.72 6.89 8.06
N VAL A 259 11.89 6.16 8.81
CA VAL A 259 10.71 6.73 9.49
C VAL A 259 11.05 7.40 10.82
N ILE A 260 11.93 6.81 11.65
CA ILE A 260 12.12 7.25 13.04
C ILE A 260 13.44 8.01 13.31
N ARG A 261 14.46 7.89 12.45
CA ARG A 261 15.80 8.43 12.78
C ARG A 261 15.84 9.95 12.86
N GLU A 262 15.07 10.66 12.04
CA GLU A 262 15.04 12.13 12.10
C GLU A 262 14.47 12.62 13.43
N HIS A 263 13.45 11.95 13.95
CA HIS A 263 12.82 12.30 15.22
C HIS A 263 13.69 11.92 16.42
N LEU A 264 14.43 10.81 16.34
CA LEU A 264 15.34 10.38 17.40
C LEU A 264 16.51 11.35 17.63
N GLY A 265 16.94 12.10 16.60
CA GLY A 265 17.99 13.10 16.75
C GLY A 265 17.68 14.18 17.80
N TRP A 266 16.40 14.55 17.94
CA TRP A 266 15.94 15.48 18.97
C TRP A 266 16.12 14.97 20.39
N LEU A 267 16.03 13.65 20.59
CA LEU A 267 16.18 13.03 21.90
C LEU A 267 17.60 13.29 22.44
N ILE A 268 18.61 13.33 21.57
CA ILE A 268 20.00 13.65 21.94
C ILE A 268 20.12 15.13 22.37
N VAL A 269 19.50 16.04 21.61
CA VAL A 269 19.48 17.48 21.92
C VAL A 269 18.85 17.73 23.28
N TRP A 270 17.69 17.12 23.55
CA TRP A 270 17.05 17.22 24.85
C TRP A 270 17.85 16.55 25.96
N GLY A 271 18.53 15.43 25.68
CA GLY A 271 19.49 14.83 26.60
C GLY A 271 20.59 15.80 27.02
N ASN A 272 21.12 16.59 26.08
CA ASN A 272 22.09 17.65 26.38
C ASN A 272 21.47 18.78 27.21
N VAL A 273 20.31 19.30 26.82
CA VAL A 273 19.64 20.42 27.51
C VAL A 273 19.26 20.05 28.94
N PHE A 274 18.60 18.90 29.14
CA PHE A 274 18.20 18.43 30.47
C PHE A 274 19.39 18.03 31.32
N GLY A 275 20.40 17.37 30.72
CA GLY A 275 21.64 17.07 31.40
C GLY A 275 22.31 18.34 31.92
N GLY A 276 22.49 19.35 31.06
CA GLY A 276 23.08 20.61 31.46
C GLY A 276 22.29 21.34 32.55
N GLY A 277 20.95 21.39 32.42
CA GLY A 277 20.07 21.95 33.44
C GLY A 277 20.21 21.25 34.80
N LEU A 278 20.23 19.91 34.81
CA LEU A 278 20.45 19.14 36.03
C LEU A 278 21.86 19.36 36.61
N GLY A 279 22.88 19.54 35.75
CA GLY A 279 24.23 19.90 36.19
C GLY A 279 24.26 21.22 36.95
N VAL A 280 23.56 22.24 36.45
CA VAL A 280 23.45 23.55 37.14
C VAL A 280 22.71 23.40 38.46
N ILE A 281 21.57 22.70 38.47
CA ILE A 281 20.79 22.47 39.69
C ILE A 281 21.60 21.70 40.74
N SER A 282 22.35 20.68 40.33
CA SER A 282 23.24 19.91 41.20
C SER A 282 24.30 20.81 41.83
N GLN A 283 24.89 21.72 41.04
CA GLN A 283 25.84 22.69 41.57
C GLN A 283 25.19 23.66 42.57
N MET A 284 23.98 24.16 42.28
CA MET A 284 23.24 25.05 43.19
C MET A 284 22.91 24.35 44.52
N ALA A 285 22.61 23.05 44.47
CA ALA A 285 22.31 22.23 45.64
C ALA A 285 23.56 21.84 46.46
N GLY A 286 24.76 22.20 46.01
CA GLY A 286 26.03 21.90 46.69
C GLY A 286 26.58 20.50 46.41
N TYR A 287 26.03 19.78 45.44
CA TYR A 287 26.50 18.45 45.01
C TYR A 287 27.39 18.49 43.77
N GLY A 288 27.67 19.68 43.23
CA GLY A 288 28.49 19.84 42.04
C GLY A 288 29.99 19.71 42.31
N ALA A 289 30.71 19.20 41.31
CA ALA A 289 32.16 18.93 41.35
C ALA A 289 33.02 20.18 41.54
#